data_AF-A0A5E4DBJ3-F1
#
_entry.id   AF-A0A5E4DBJ3-F1
#
_cell.length_a   1.000
_cell.length_b   1.000
_cell.length_c   1.000
_cell.angle_alpha   90.00
_cell.angle_beta   90.00
_cell.angle_gamma   90.00
#
_symmetry.space_group_name_H-M   'P 1'
#
loop_
_entity.id
_entity.type
_entity.pdbx_description
1 polymer ?
#
loop_
_entity_poly.entity_id
_entity_poly.type
_entity_poly.pdbx_seq_one_letter_code
_entity_poly.pdbx_strand_id
1 'polypeptide(L)'
;MGRVNYGRYINDSKGLVSNLTLGSSILTNWTIFPLGTEDAVRSHLQGWGGQDAGCHYENCTDSSPNYTLPAFYVGNFSIPSGIPDLPQDTFIQFSGWTK
;
A
#
# COMPACT_ATOMS: atom_id res chain seq x y z
N MET A 1 11.06 1.47 3.33
CA MET A 1 12.27 1.76 4.13
C MET A 1 13.39 0.91 3.55
N GLY A 2 14.31 1.51 2.78
CA GLY A 2 15.33 0.78 2.02
C GLY A 2 16.33 0.02 2.90
N ARG A 3 17.16 -0.83 2.28
CA ARG A 3 18.29 -1.48 2.97
C ARG A 3 19.38 -0.45 3.31
N VAL A 4 20.10 -0.71 4.39
CA VAL A 4 21.35 0.00 4.73
C VAL A 4 22.32 -0.12 3.55
N ASN A 5 22.86 1.02 3.12
CA ASN A 5 23.77 1.09 1.97
C ASN A 5 25.24 1.38 2.34
N TYR A 6 25.54 1.51 3.64
CA TYR A 6 26.89 1.83 4.12
C TYR A 6 27.16 1.26 5.53
N GLY A 7 28.41 0.90 5.80
CA GLY A 7 28.89 0.48 7.11
C GLY A 7 28.85 -1.03 7.36
N ARG A 8 28.97 -1.43 8.64
CA ARG A 8 29.13 -2.84 9.06
C ARG A 8 27.87 -3.69 8.91
N TYR A 9 26.69 -3.07 8.84
CA TYR A 9 25.39 -3.75 8.90
C TYR A 9 24.64 -3.75 7.56
N ILE A 10 25.38 -3.82 6.45
CA ILE A 10 24.80 -3.87 5.08
C ILE A 10 24.07 -5.19 4.79
N ASN A 11 24.33 -6.24 5.56
CA ASN A 11 23.61 -7.51 5.55
C ASN A 11 22.24 -7.37 6.25
N ASP A 12 21.41 -6.51 5.69
CA ASP A 12 20.19 -5.98 6.30
C ASP A 12 18.94 -6.74 5.80
N SER A 13 18.68 -7.89 6.44
CA SER A 13 17.47 -8.68 6.24
C SER A 13 16.22 -7.88 6.61
N LYS A 14 15.12 -8.07 5.86
CA LYS A 14 13.87 -7.32 6.02
C LYS A 14 12.70 -8.22 6.37
N GLY A 15 11.67 -7.63 6.98
CA GLY A 15 10.51 -8.34 7.53
C GLY A 15 10.70 -8.65 9.01
N LEU A 16 10.01 -9.68 9.50
CA LEU A 16 10.18 -10.19 10.85
C LEU A 16 11.43 -11.10 10.90
N VAL A 17 12.55 -10.55 11.38
CA VAL A 17 13.85 -11.26 11.45
C VAL A 17 14.04 -12.05 12.75
N SER A 18 13.06 -11.99 13.66
CA SER A 18 13.02 -12.71 14.93
C SER A 18 11.58 -13.06 15.28
N ASN A 19 11.41 -13.92 16.30
CA ASN A 19 10.08 -14.29 16.81
C ASN A 19 9.29 -13.06 17.27
N LEU A 20 7.98 -13.09 17.03
CA LEU A 20 7.02 -12.16 17.59
C LEU A 20 6.34 -12.82 18.78
N THR A 21 6.16 -12.08 19.88
CA THR A 21 5.50 -12.59 21.09
C THR A 21 4.22 -11.82 21.38
N LEU A 22 3.22 -12.54 21.89
CA LEU A 22 2.07 -11.96 22.57
C LEU A 22 2.29 -12.16 24.08
N GLY A 23 2.66 -11.09 24.78
CA GLY A 23 3.22 -11.20 26.12
C GLY A 23 4.50 -12.05 26.10
N SER A 24 4.54 -13.10 26.92
CA SER A 24 5.66 -14.06 26.99
C SER A 24 5.56 -15.24 26.02
N SER A 25 4.48 -15.35 25.25
CA SER A 25 4.21 -16.49 24.37
C SER A 25 4.65 -16.20 22.94
N ILE A 26 5.45 -17.09 22.33
CA ILE A 26 5.87 -16.97 20.93
C ILE A 26 4.70 -17.33 20.01
N LEU A 27 4.44 -16.48 19.01
CA LEU A 27 3.47 -16.76 17.96
C LEU A 27 4.08 -17.66 16.86
N THR A 28 3.36 -18.71 16.50
CA THR A 28 3.76 -19.73 15.52
C THR A 28 2.72 -19.90 14.42
N ASN A 29 2.97 -20.79 13.45
CA ASN A 29 2.05 -21.11 12.34
C ASN A 29 1.73 -19.93 11.42
N TRP A 30 2.78 -19.23 10.99
CA TRP A 30 2.66 -18.07 10.09
C TRP A 30 2.28 -18.49 8.67
N THR A 31 1.33 -17.75 8.09
CA THR A 31 1.12 -17.71 6.64
C THR A 31 1.67 -16.38 6.13
N ILE A 32 2.65 -16.42 5.23
CA ILE A 32 3.36 -15.24 4.75
C ILE A 32 3.05 -15.05 3.26
N PHE A 33 2.57 -13.86 2.91
CA PHE A 33 2.25 -13.48 1.53
C PHE A 33 3.21 -12.40 1.03
N PRO A 34 4.17 -12.73 0.15
CA PRO A 34 4.88 -11.73 -0.61
C PRO A 34 3.89 -10.98 -1.52
N LEU A 35 3.94 -9.66 -1.53
CA LEU A 35 3.04 -8.84 -2.33
C LEU A 35 3.75 -8.38 -3.61
N GLY A 36 3.33 -8.89 -4.77
CA GLY A 36 3.78 -8.45 -6.09
C GLY A 36 3.08 -7.15 -6.51
N THR A 37 3.37 -6.06 -5.82
CA THR A 37 2.63 -4.79 -5.94
C THR A 37 2.73 -4.17 -7.33
N GLU A 38 3.85 -4.32 -8.01
CA GLU A 38 4.13 -3.75 -9.33
C GLU A 38 3.22 -4.36 -10.40
N ASP A 39 3.11 -5.69 -10.41
CA ASP A 39 2.26 -6.40 -11.38
C ASP A 39 0.78 -6.20 -11.05
N ALA A 40 0.43 -6.16 -9.76
CA ALA A 40 -0.91 -5.85 -9.30
C ALA A 40 -1.35 -4.46 -9.76
N VAL A 41 -0.50 -3.42 -9.60
CA VAL A 41 -0.82 -2.06 -10.05
C VAL A 41 -0.85 -1.98 -11.58
N ARG A 42 0.11 -2.58 -12.29
CA ARG A 42 0.16 -2.57 -13.77
C ARG A 42 -1.09 -3.21 -14.40
N SER A 43 -1.63 -4.24 -13.77
CA SER A 43 -2.84 -4.93 -14.23
C SER A 43 -4.15 -4.27 -13.75
N HIS A 44 -4.09 -3.09 -13.13
CA HIS A 44 -5.24 -2.45 -12.47
C HIS A 44 -5.97 -3.44 -11.53
N LEU A 45 -5.18 -4.15 -10.72
CA LEU A 45 -5.63 -5.20 -9.80
C LEU A 45 -6.42 -6.30 -10.53
N GLN A 46 -5.92 -6.74 -11.70
CA GLN A 46 -6.53 -7.74 -12.60
C GLN A 46 -7.88 -7.32 -13.19
N GLY A 47 -8.03 -6.03 -13.49
CA GLY A 47 -9.26 -5.46 -13.99
C GLY A 47 -10.26 -5.28 -12.86
N TRP A 48 -10.35 -4.05 -12.34
CA TRP A 48 -11.53 -3.55 -11.66
C TRP A 48 -12.75 -3.67 -12.60
N GLY A 49 -13.31 -4.87 -12.73
CA GLY A 49 -14.70 -5.06 -13.08
C GLY A 49 -15.49 -4.40 -11.97
N GLY A 50 -16.23 -3.33 -12.29
CA GLY A 50 -17.08 -2.59 -11.37
C GLY A 50 -18.22 -3.44 -10.82
N GLN A 51 -17.88 -4.43 -9.99
CA GLN A 51 -18.77 -4.91 -8.98
C GLN A 51 -18.39 -4.14 -7.74
N ASP A 52 -19.27 -3.18 -7.43
CA ASP A 52 -19.47 -2.69 -6.09
C ASP A 52 -19.38 -3.90 -5.16
N ALA A 53 -18.21 -4.09 -4.55
CA ALA A 53 -18.09 -4.88 -3.35
C ALA A 53 -18.81 -4.04 -2.30
N GLY A 54 -20.14 -4.15 -2.32
CA GLY A 54 -21.03 -3.54 -1.36
C GLY A 54 -20.39 -3.77 -0.01
N CYS A 55 -19.97 -2.68 0.62
CA CYS A 55 -19.60 -2.70 2.00
C CYS A 55 -20.84 -3.17 2.75
N HIS A 56 -20.91 -4.47 3.04
CA HIS A 56 -21.73 -4.99 4.11
C HIS A 56 -21.14 -4.42 5.41
N TYR A 57 -21.44 -3.15 5.65
CA TYR A 57 -21.48 -2.57 6.97
C TYR A 57 -22.63 -3.27 7.69
N GLU A 58 -22.35 -4.46 8.22
CA GLU A 58 -23.14 -4.96 9.33
C GLU A 58 -22.70 -4.17 10.55
N ASN A 59 -23.45 -3.10 10.82
CA ASN A 59 -23.68 -2.46 12.11
C ASN A 59 -22.53 -2.62 13.13
N CYS A 60 -21.44 -1.86 12.94
CA CYS A 60 -20.42 -1.69 13.97
C CYS A 60 -20.63 -0.34 14.64
N THR A 61 -21.25 -0.39 15.81
CA THR A 61 -21.50 0.74 16.71
C THR A 61 -20.21 1.46 17.10
N ASP A 62 -20.23 2.79 16.95
CA ASP A 62 -19.52 3.81 17.74
C ASP A 62 -18.04 3.56 18.10
N SER A 63 -17.17 3.78 17.12
CA SER A 63 -15.91 4.53 17.24
C SER A 63 -15.20 4.45 15.90
N SER A 64 -15.20 5.53 15.12
CA SER A 64 -14.37 5.56 13.91
C SER A 64 -12.91 5.42 14.34
N PRO A 65 -12.18 4.37 13.91
CA PRO A 65 -10.76 4.29 14.20
C PRO A 65 -10.05 5.45 13.48
N ASN A 66 -9.08 6.10 14.15
CA ASN A 66 -8.20 7.12 13.52
C ASN A 66 -7.37 6.58 12.34
N TYR A 67 -7.48 5.30 12.03
CA TYR A 67 -6.73 4.61 11.00
C TYR A 67 -7.68 3.81 10.10
N THR A 68 -7.44 3.90 8.80
CA THR A 68 -8.09 3.07 7.79
C THR A 68 -7.20 1.88 7.42
N LEU A 69 -7.80 0.85 6.81
CA LEU A 69 -7.04 -0.27 6.27
C LEU A 69 -6.10 0.20 5.13
N PRO A 70 -4.92 -0.43 4.95
CA PRO A 70 -4.11 -0.24 3.74
C PRO A 70 -4.91 -0.62 2.50
N ALA A 71 -5.05 0.31 1.55
CA ALA A 71 -5.85 0.13 0.35
C ALA A 71 -5.22 0.85 -0.86
N PHE A 72 -5.59 0.41 -2.06
CA PHE A 72 -5.27 1.10 -3.32
C PHE A 72 -6.38 2.08 -3.68
N TYR A 73 -6.01 3.30 -4.03
CA TYR A 73 -6.91 4.33 -4.54
C TYR A 73 -6.44 4.71 -5.95
N VAL A 74 -7.37 4.82 -6.90
CA VAL A 74 -7.08 5.03 -8.32
C VAL A 74 -7.86 6.22 -8.84
N GLY A 75 -7.22 7.01 -9.69
CA GLY A 75 -7.84 8.12 -10.41
C GLY A 75 -7.18 8.27 -11.79
N ASN A 76 -7.84 9.01 -12.68
CA ASN A 76 -7.34 9.32 -14.01
C ASN A 76 -7.46 10.83 -14.28
N PHE A 77 -6.61 11.35 -15.15
CA PHE A 77 -6.73 12.69 -15.72
C PHE A 77 -6.12 12.68 -17.13
N SER A 78 -6.54 13.63 -17.96
CA SER A 78 -6.11 13.73 -19.36
C SER A 78 -5.26 14.97 -19.57
N ILE A 79 -4.22 14.84 -20.40
CA ILE A 79 -3.42 15.96 -20.89
C ILE A 79 -3.76 16.15 -22.37
N PRO A 80 -4.11 17.37 -22.81
CA PRO A 80 -4.47 17.62 -24.21
C PRO A 80 -3.31 17.35 -25.16
N SER A 81 -3.62 16.79 -26.32
CA SER A 81 -2.65 16.51 -27.39
C SER A 81 -2.49 17.72 -28.33
N GLY A 82 -1.39 17.75 -29.08
CA GLY A 82 -1.13 18.78 -30.10
C GLY A 82 -0.63 20.12 -29.58
N ILE A 83 -0.33 20.23 -28.28
CA ILE A 83 0.29 21.41 -27.67
C ILE A 83 1.80 21.12 -27.51
N PRO A 84 2.70 21.84 -28.22
CA PRO A 84 4.14 21.54 -28.22
C PRO A 84 4.80 21.49 -26.84
N ASP A 85 4.31 22.32 -25.92
CA ASP A 85 4.88 22.46 -24.58
C ASP A 85 4.23 21.54 -23.55
N LEU A 86 3.38 20.58 -23.95
CA LEU A 86 2.77 19.59 -23.05
C LEU A 86 3.09 18.15 -23.50
N PRO A 87 3.22 17.20 -22.55
CA PRO A 87 3.19 17.35 -21.09
C PRO A 87 4.45 18.03 -20.52
N GLN A 88 4.35 18.62 -19.32
CA GLN A 88 5.48 19.18 -18.55
C GLN A 88 5.72 18.41 -17.26
N ASP A 89 6.90 18.60 -16.69
CA ASP A 89 7.22 18.15 -15.34
C ASP A 89 6.24 18.75 -14.32
N THR A 90 5.89 17.97 -13.31
CA THR A 90 4.97 18.38 -12.26
C THR A 90 5.33 17.73 -10.93
N PHE A 91 4.68 18.20 -9.87
CA PHE A 91 4.80 17.63 -8.53
C PHE A 91 3.43 17.12 -8.07
N ILE A 92 3.41 15.95 -7.44
CA ILE A 92 2.22 15.41 -6.79
C ILE A 92 2.28 15.69 -5.29
N GLN A 93 1.17 16.14 -4.72
CA GLN A 93 1.03 16.40 -3.28
C GLN A 93 -0.11 15.56 -2.70
N PHE A 94 0.12 14.99 -1.53
CA PHE A 94 -0.84 14.12 -0.83
C PHE A 94 -1.32 14.76 0.48
N SER A 95 -1.86 15.98 0.41
CA SER A 95 -2.39 16.67 1.59
C SER A 95 -3.54 15.88 2.22
N GLY A 96 -3.44 15.59 3.53
CA GLY A 96 -4.43 14.79 4.27
C GLY A 96 -4.23 13.28 4.20
N TRP A 97 -3.33 12.78 3.35
CA TRP A 97 -2.95 11.36 3.34
C TRP A 97 -1.93 11.05 4.44
N THR A 98 -1.86 9.78 4.85
CA THR A 98 -0.94 9.29 5.88
C THR A 98 -0.28 7.98 5.46
N LYS A 99 0.75 7.55 6.20
CA LYS A 99 1.53 6.32 5.95
C LYS A 99 1.83 5.55 7.23
#